data_AF-A0A150L2Q9-F1
#
_entry.id   AF-A0A150L2Q9-F1
#
_cell.length_a   1.000
_cell.length_b   1.000
_cell.length_c   1.000
_cell.angle_alpha   90.00
_cell.angle_beta   90.00
_cell.angle_gamma   90.00
#
_symmetry.space_group_name_H-M   'P 1'
#
loop_
_entity.id
_entity.type
_entity.pdbx_description
1 polymer ?
#
loop_
_entity_poly.entity_id
_entity_poly.type
_entity_poly.pdbx_seq_one_letter_code
_entity_poly.pdbx_strand_id
1 'polypeptide(L)' 'MKGNYKFAKNELVRISATNEQVTIVKAKYITNMKRNSYIVKEHPATFYFEEELEKL' A
#
# COMPACT_ATOMS: atom_id res chain seq x y z
N MET A 1 20.23 1.39 1.30
CA MET A 1 19.19 0.46 1.81
C MET A 1 17.90 0.72 1.05
N LYS A 2 17.63 -0.08 0.00
CA LYS A 2 16.34 -0.04 -0.71
C LYS A 2 15.35 -0.74 0.22
N GLY A 3 14.41 0.01 0.82
CA GLY A 3 13.33 -0.63 1.56
C GLY A 3 12.58 -1.56 0.61
N ASN A 4 12.53 -2.86 0.91
CA ASN A 4 11.78 -3.84 0.14
C ASN A 4 10.29 -3.62 0.42
N TYR A 5 9.70 -2.66 -0.27
CA TYR A 5 8.25 -2.51 -0.35
C TYR A 5 7.74 -3.55 -1.35
N LYS A 6 6.71 -4.30 -0.96
CA LYS A 6 6.06 -5.31 -1.82
C LYS A 6 5.44 -4.71 -3.08
N PHE A 7 5.00 -3.45 -3.01
CA PHE A 7 4.37 -2.74 -4.13
C PHE A 7 5.15 -1.48 -4.52
N ALA A 8 5.25 -1.24 -5.82
CA ALA A 8 5.90 -0.06 -6.38
C ALA A 8 4.94 1.14 -6.48
N LYS A 9 5.51 2.34 -6.62
CA LYS A 9 4.73 3.54 -6.92
C LYS A 9 4.10 3.41 -8.32
N ASN A 10 2.84 3.84 -8.44
CA ASN A 10 1.96 3.70 -9.60
C ASN A 10 1.61 2.24 -9.95
N GLU A 11 1.89 1.28 -9.06
CA GLU A 11 1.40 -0.09 -9.23
C GLU A 11 -0.08 -0.17 -8.86
N LEU A 12 -0.83 -0.96 -9.62
CA LEU A 12 -2.25 -1.19 -9.41
C LEU A 12 -2.39 -2.44 -8.54
N VAL A 13 -3.05 -2.27 -7.40
CA VAL A 13 -3.25 -3.30 -6.38
C VAL A 13 -4.73 -3.39 -6.03
N ARG A 14 -5.10 -4.41 -5.29
CA ARG A 14 -6.46 -4.60 -4.81
C ARG A 14 -6.52 -4.50 -3.30
N ILE A 15 -7.52 -3.83 -2.75
CA ILE A 15 -7.83 -3.88 -1.32
C ILE A 15 -8.58 -5.18 -1.06
N SER A 16 -8.06 -6.03 -0.18
CA SER A 16 -8.65 -7.35 0.12
C SER A 16 -10.04 -7.24 0.75
N ALA A 17 -10.27 -6.22 1.59
CA ALA A 17 -11.53 -6.01 2.30
C ALA A 17 -12.69 -5.55 1.39
N THR A 18 -12.43 -4.66 0.44
CA THR A 18 -13.47 -4.05 -0.42
C THR A 18 -13.45 -4.59 -1.85
N ASN A 19 -12.46 -5.41 -2.21
CA ASN A 19 -12.25 -5.91 -3.56
C ASN A 19 -11.94 -4.82 -4.60
N GLU A 20 -11.68 -3.60 -4.13
CA GLU A 20 -11.51 -2.39 -4.93
C GLU A 20 -10.09 -2.33 -5.50
N GLN A 21 -9.99 -1.92 -6.77
CA GLN A 21 -8.70 -1.70 -7.43
C GLN A 21 -8.24 -0.28 -7.21
N VAL A 22 -7.02 -0.14 -6.68
CA VAL A 22 -6.45 1.14 -6.28
C VAL A 22 -4.99 1.24 -6.71
N THR A 23 -4.50 2.46 -6.86
CA THR A 23 -3.16 2.75 -7.36
C THR A 23 -2.27 3.22 -6.23
N ILE A 24 -1.12 2.57 -6.03
CA ILE A 24 -0.13 2.98 -5.03
C ILE A 24 0.49 4.33 -5.39
N VAL A 25 0.47 5.29 -4.48
CA VAL A 25 1.10 6.61 -4.66
C VAL A 25 2.39 6.73 -3.87
N LYS A 26 2.39 6.21 -2.65
CA LYS A 26 3.52 6.35 -1.73
C LYS A 26 3.56 5.16 -0.77
N ALA A 27 4.76 4.65 -0.54
CA ALA A 27 5.02 3.66 0.50
C ALA A 27 5.74 4.33 1.69
N LYS A 28 5.46 3.86 2.90
CA LYS A 28 6.08 4.33 4.14
C LYS A 28 6.22 3.18 5.12
N TYR A 29 7.40 3.02 5.69
CA TYR A 29 7.63 2.10 6.80
C TYR A 29 7.24 2.76 8.13
N ILE A 30 6.39 2.09 8.91
CA ILE A 30 6.00 2.51 10.25
C ILE A 30 6.87 1.76 11.25
N THR A 31 7.91 2.41 11.78
CA THR A 31 8.90 1.81 12.68
C THR A 31 8.29 1.25 13.96
N ASN A 32 7.31 1.96 14.54
CA ASN A 32 6.64 1.54 15.78
C ASN A 32 5.90 0.19 15.63
N MET A 33 5.31 -0.05 14.46
CA MET A 33 4.57 -1.28 14.16
C MET A 33 5.42 -2.31 13.40
N LYS A 34 6.62 -1.90 12.95
CA LYS A 34 7.49 -2.66 12.04
C LYS A 34 6.78 -3.11 10.75
N ARG A 35 5.81 -2.32 10.25
CA ARG A 35 4.98 -2.65 9.08
C ARG A 35 5.16 -1.64 7.96
N ASN A 36 5.08 -2.14 6.72
CA ASN A 36 4.96 -1.31 5.53
C ASN A 36 3.51 -0.83 5.38
N SER A 37 3.36 0.45 5.10
CA SER A 37 2.09 1.11 4.80
C SER A 37 2.15 1.78 3.44
N TYR A 38 0.99 1.93 2.80
CA TYR A 38 0.83 2.47 1.47
C TYR A 38 -0.33 3.47 1.43
N ILE A 39 -0.12 4.57 0.72
CA ILE A 39 -1.16 5.54 0.39
C ILE A 39 -1.55 5.30 -1.06
N VAL A 40 -2.86 5.26 -1.32
CA VAL A 40 -3.42 5.01 -2.64
C VAL A 40 -3.99 6.30 -3.25
N LYS A 41 -4.12 6.33 -4.57
CA LYS A 41 -4.52 7.53 -5.31
C LYS A 41 -6.00 7.86 -5.12
N GLU A 42 -6.82 6.83 -5.07
CA GLU A 42 -8.28 6.90 -4.97
C GLU A 42 -8.70 7.38 -3.57
N HIS A 43 -7.92 7.03 -2.55
CA HIS A 43 -8.14 7.37 -1.13
C HIS A 43 -6.89 7.98 -0.51
N PRO A 44 -6.52 9.24 -0.86
CA PRO A 44 -5.26 9.86 -0.42
C PRO A 44 -5.23 10.22 1.07
N ALA A 45 -6.39 10.29 1.72
CA ALA A 45 -6.52 10.52 3.16
C ALA A 45 -6.41 9.23 3.99
N THR A 46 -6.44 8.07 3.33
CA THR A 46 -6.39 6.75 3.96
C THR A 46 -5.05 6.09 3.64
N PHE A 47 -4.52 5.32 4.59
CA PHE A 47 -3.40 4.43 4.35
C PHE A 47 -3.81 3.00 4.62
N TYR A 48 -3.16 2.08 3.93
CA TYR A 48 -3.39 0.64 4.02
C TYR A 48 -2.08 -0.04 4.37
N PHE A 49 -2.13 -1.11 5.14
CA PHE A 49 -0.97 -1.95 5.39
C PHE A 49 -0.71 -2.92 4.23
N GLU A 50 0.53 -3.39 4.14
CA GLU A 50 0.96 -4.34 3.10
C GLU A 50 0.12 -5.63 3.04
N GLU A 51 -0.43 -6.06 4.18
CA GLU A 51 -1.28 -7.24 4.33
C GLU A 51 -2.74 -7.02 3.88
N GLU A 52 -3.18 -5.77 3.82
CA GLU A 52 -4.53 -5.40 3.36
C GLU A 52 -4.61 -5.23 1.84
N LEU A 53 -3.44 -5.26 1.18
CA LEU A 53 -3.30 -5.08 -0.25
C LEU A 53 -2.85 -6.38 -0.91
N GLU A 54 -3.51 -6.72 -1.99
CA GLU A 54 -3.22 -7.87 -2.82
C GLU A 54 -2.67 -7.42 -4.17
N LYS A 55 -1.72 -8.19 -4.69
CA LYS A 55 -1.24 -8.00 -6.06
C LYS A 55 -2.32 -8.52 -7.01
N LEU A 56 -2.61 -7.76 -8.05
CA LEU A 56 -3.43 -8.22 -9.16
C LEU A 56 -2.71 -9.28 -10.01
#